data_AF-V5GX34-F1
#
_entry.id   AF-V5GX34-F1
#
_cell.length_a   1.000
_cell.length_b   1.000
_cell.length_c   1.000
_cell.angle_alpha   90.00
_cell.angle_beta   90.00
_cell.angle_gamma   90.00
#
_symmetry.space_group_name_H-M   'P 1'
#
loop_
_entity.id
_entity.type
_entity.pdbx_description
1 polymer ?
#
loop_
_entity_poly.entity_id
_entity_poly.type
_entity_poly.pdbx_seq_one_letter_code
_entity_poly.pdbx_strand_id
1 'polypeptide(L)'
;TFNLHKVMHLAEVARQLGPLWAHSAFVFESGNGRLVKQVTGASGVPLQIVEREVIAQQLECFSFLFTALSTHCKPFGQEMLGYAKLETLCW
;
A
#
# COMPACT_ATOMS: atom_id res chain seq x y z
N THR A 1 31.02 5.07 -3.32
CA THR A 1 30.88 6.47 -2.83
C THR A 1 29.85 7.32 -3.57
N PHE A 2 29.20 6.81 -4.63
CA PHE A 2 28.30 7.60 -5.49
C PHE A 2 27.02 8.10 -4.79
N ASN A 3 26.41 7.27 -3.93
CA ASN A 3 25.14 7.62 -3.27
C ASN A 3 25.31 8.71 -2.20
N LEU A 4 26.45 8.76 -1.49
CA LEU A 4 26.71 9.82 -0.49
C LEU A 4 27.00 11.18 -1.14
N HIS A 5 27.66 11.21 -2.30
CA HIS A 5 27.91 12.44 -3.04
C HIS A 5 26.60 13.10 -3.51
N LYS A 6 25.60 12.30 -3.89
CA LYS A 6 24.26 12.81 -4.26
C LYS A 6 23.52 13.45 -3.10
N VAL A 7 23.74 12.98 -1.87
CA VAL A 7 23.11 13.55 -0.67
C VAL A 7 23.64 14.97 -0.38
N MET A 8 24.90 15.27 -0.69
CA MET A 8 25.46 16.62 -0.53
C MET A 8 24.79 17.66 -1.45
N HIS A 9 24.38 17.26 -2.65
CA HIS A 9 23.70 18.15 -3.60
C HIS A 9 22.19 18.22 -3.39
N LEU A 10 21.63 17.38 -2.52
CA LEU A 10 20.19 17.22 -2.37
C LEU A 10 19.49 18.50 -1.86
N ALA A 11 20.13 19.24 -0.94
CA ALA A 11 19.63 20.52 -0.44
C ALA A 11 19.69 21.62 -1.51
N GLU A 12 20.76 21.65 -2.31
CA GLU A 12 20.94 22.59 -3.43
C GLU A 12 19.86 22.36 -4.50
N VAL A 13 19.60 21.10 -4.83
CA VAL A 13 18.54 20.69 -5.78
C VAL A 13 17.15 21.08 -5.26
N ALA A 14 16.85 20.83 -3.98
CA ALA A 14 15.58 21.23 -3.38
C ALA A 14 15.37 22.75 -3.36
N ARG A 15 16.45 23.53 -3.22
CA ARG A 15 16.43 25.00 -3.24
C ARG A 15 16.20 25.57 -4.63
N GLN A 16 16.76 24.93 -5.67
CA GLN A 16 16.71 25.43 -7.04
C GLN A 16 15.45 24.98 -7.79
N LEU A 17 15.02 23.73 -7.60
CA LEU A 17 13.90 23.14 -8.31
C LEU A 17 12.61 23.13 -7.46
N GLY A 18 12.72 23.38 -6.16
CA GLY A 18 11.60 23.25 -5.23
C GLY A 18 11.57 21.86 -4.59
N PRO A 19 10.51 21.56 -3.82
CA PRO A 19 10.44 20.35 -3.01
C PRO A 19 10.73 19.09 -3.82
N LEU A 20 11.58 18.22 -3.27
CA LEU A 20 12.01 17.01 -3.95
C LEU A 20 10.84 16.13 -4.43
N TRP A 21 9.67 16.16 -3.79
CA TRP A 21 8.50 15.40 -4.24
C TRP A 21 8.00 15.80 -5.65
N ALA A 22 8.30 17.02 -6.11
CA ALA A 22 7.89 17.51 -7.44
C ALA A 22 8.84 17.02 -8.55
N HIS A 23 10.07 16.63 -8.22
CA HIS A 23 11.13 16.26 -9.18
C HIS A 23 11.76 14.89 -8.92
N SER A 24 11.46 14.29 -7.78
CA SER A 24 11.91 12.99 -7.33
C SER A 24 10.72 12.24 -6.79
N ALA A 25 10.35 11.16 -7.50
CA ALA A 25 9.32 10.25 -7.04
C ALA A 25 9.79 9.38 -5.85
N PHE A 26 10.99 9.63 -5.29
CA PHE A 26 11.58 8.81 -4.22
C PHE A 26 10.64 8.64 -3.01
N VAL A 27 9.98 9.71 -2.57
CA VAL A 27 8.99 9.65 -1.47
C VAL A 27 7.77 8.79 -1.81
N PHE A 28 7.48 8.62 -3.10
CA PHE A 28 6.40 7.78 -3.60
C PHE A 28 6.89 6.41 -4.09
N GLU A 29 8.19 6.14 -4.10
CA GLU A 29 8.77 4.94 -4.73
C GLU A 29 8.28 3.67 -4.03
N SER A 30 8.20 3.70 -2.70
CA SER A 30 7.62 2.59 -1.93
C SER A 30 6.13 2.40 -2.23
N GLY A 31 5.38 3.50 -2.38
CA GLY A 31 3.96 3.47 -2.74
C GLY A 31 3.75 2.92 -4.14
N ASN A 32 4.43 3.49 -5.14
CA ASN A 32 4.42 3.07 -6.53
C ASN A 32 4.85 1.61 -6.68
N GLY A 33 5.88 1.18 -5.95
CA GLY A 33 6.32 -0.20 -5.90
C GLY A 33 5.27 -1.16 -5.34
N ARG A 34 4.43 -0.70 -4.41
CA ARG A 34 3.27 -1.48 -3.93
C ARG A 34 2.16 -1.54 -4.97
N LEU A 35 1.80 -0.41 -5.58
CA LEU A 35 0.73 -0.34 -6.59
C LEU A 35 1.04 -1.21 -7.81
N VAL A 36 2.29 -1.21 -8.28
CA VAL A 36 2.70 -2.05 -9.43
C VAL A 36 2.59 -3.55 -9.11
N LYS A 37 2.83 -3.97 -7.87
CA LYS A 37 2.67 -5.38 -7.44
C LYS A 37 1.20 -5.83 -7.43
N GLN A 38 0.25 -4.90 -7.45
CA GLN A 38 -1.17 -5.20 -7.55
C GLN A 38 -1.66 -5.38 -8.97
N VAL A 39 -0.78 -5.31 -9.98
CA VAL A 39 -1.16 -5.59 -11.36
C VAL A 39 -0.90 -7.06 -11.66
N THR A 40 -1.95 -7.81 -11.97
CA THR A 40 -1.87 -9.24 -12.31
C THR A 40 -2.07 -9.53 -13.79
N GLY A 41 -2.47 -8.54 -14.58
CA GLY A 41 -2.67 -8.68 -16.01
C GLY A 41 -2.66 -7.33 -16.73
N ALA A 42 -2.47 -7.36 -18.05
CA ALA A 42 -2.31 -6.17 -18.88
C ALA A 42 -3.60 -5.37 -19.12
N SER A 43 -4.78 -5.97 -18.88
CA SER A 43 -6.07 -5.31 -19.12
C SER A 43 -6.61 -4.65 -17.85
N GLY A 44 -7.15 -3.45 -17.96
CA GLY A 44 -7.84 -2.80 -16.83
C GLY A 44 -6.92 -2.48 -15.64
N VAL A 45 -5.63 -2.23 -15.88
CA VAL A 45 -4.62 -1.95 -14.85
C VAL A 45 -5.08 -0.90 -13.81
N PRO A 46 -5.66 0.26 -14.19
CA PRO A 46 -6.13 1.23 -13.20
C PRO A 46 -7.19 0.66 -12.26
N LEU A 47 -8.12 -0.14 -12.79
CA LEU A 47 -9.20 -0.75 -12.00
C LEU A 47 -8.66 -1.79 -11.03
N GLN A 48 -7.72 -2.65 -11.49
CA GLN A 48 -7.07 -3.64 -10.64
C GLN A 48 -6.40 -3.00 -9.42
N ILE A 49 -5.71 -1.87 -9.62
CA ILE A 49 -5.02 -1.14 -8.55
C ILE A 49 -6.04 -0.54 -7.58
N VAL A 50 -7.06 0.17 -8.09
CA VAL A 50 -8.07 0.84 -7.27
C VAL A 50 -8.85 -0.16 -6.42
N GLU A 51 -9.35 -1.24 -7.01
CA GLU A 51 -10.13 -2.24 -6.28
C GLU A 51 -9.31 -2.86 -5.14
N ARG A 52 -8.04 -3.21 -5.41
CA ARG A 52 -7.17 -3.87 -4.43
C ARG A 52 -6.77 -2.95 -3.29
N GLU A 53 -6.41 -1.69 -3.57
CA GLU A 53 -6.10 -0.72 -2.51
C GLU A 53 -7.33 -0.38 -1.67
N VAL A 54 -8.50 -0.19 -2.29
CA VAL A 54 -9.74 0.09 -1.54
C VAL A 54 -10.09 -1.08 -0.63
N ILE A 55 -10.04 -2.32 -1.12
CA ILE A 55 -10.31 -3.51 -0.29
C ILE A 55 -9.31 -3.62 0.86
N ALA A 56 -8.02 -3.38 0.61
CA ALA A 56 -6.99 -3.40 1.65
C ALA A 56 -7.26 -2.36 2.75
N GLN A 57 -7.59 -1.11 2.37
CA GLN A 57 -7.94 -0.05 3.30
C GLN A 57 -9.18 -0.38 4.14
N GLN A 58 -10.20 -0.97 3.51
CA GLN A 58 -11.42 -1.40 4.22
C GLN A 58 -11.12 -2.52 5.21
N LEU A 59 -10.28 -3.49 4.84
CA LEU A 59 -9.84 -4.58 5.73
C LEU A 59 -9.03 -4.06 6.93
N GLU A 60 -8.11 -3.13 6.71
CA GLU A 60 -7.34 -2.48 7.77
C GLU A 60 -8.25 -1.72 8.73
N CYS A 61 -9.19 -0.93 8.19
CA CYS A 61 -10.16 -0.19 8.97
C CYS A 61 -11.07 -1.12 9.78
N PHE A 62 -11.58 -2.20 9.16
CA PHE A 62 -12.38 -3.20 9.85
C PHE A 62 -11.59 -3.92 10.94
N SER A 63 -10.33 -4.29 10.68
CA SER A 63 -9.45 -4.92 11.66
C SER A 63 -9.21 -4.01 12.87
N PHE A 64 -8.98 -2.72 12.62
CA PHE A 64 -8.84 -1.71 13.66
C PHE A 64 -10.13 -1.56 14.48
N LEU A 65 -11.29 -1.43 13.83
CA LEU A 65 -12.59 -1.32 14.48
C LEU A 65 -12.92 -2.59 15.29
N PHE A 66 -12.67 -3.77 14.75
CA PHE A 66 -12.88 -5.05 15.43
C PHE A 66 -12.00 -5.18 16.68
N THR A 67 -10.73 -4.77 16.59
CA THR A 67 -9.81 -4.78 17.73
C THR A 67 -10.24 -3.76 18.80
N ALA A 68 -10.77 -2.61 18.40
CA ALA A 68 -11.32 -1.61 19.32
C ALA A 68 -12.63 -2.05 19.99
N LEU A 69 -13.45 -2.86 19.30
CA LEU A 69 -14.72 -3.43 19.80
C LEU A 69 -14.54 -4.76 20.58
N SER A 70 -13.28 -5.17 20.84
CA SER A 70 -12.86 -6.52 21.20
C SER A 70 -13.31 -7.07 22.58
N THR A 71 -14.12 -6.39 23.40
CA THR A 71 -14.63 -7.04 24.62
C THR A 71 -15.87 -7.91 24.38
N HIS A 72 -16.67 -7.67 23.32
CA HIS A 72 -17.97 -8.38 23.16
C HIS A 72 -18.30 -8.89 21.74
N CYS A 73 -17.57 -8.49 20.69
CA CYS A 73 -17.93 -8.81 19.28
C CYS A 73 -17.06 -9.88 18.59
N LYS A 74 -16.12 -10.52 19.32
CA LYS A 74 -15.27 -11.60 18.78
C LYS A 74 -16.01 -12.72 18.03
N PRO A 75 -17.15 -13.24 18.52
CA PRO A 75 -17.84 -14.33 17.83
C PRO A 75 -18.50 -13.88 16.51
N PHE A 76 -18.91 -12.61 16.39
CA PHE A 76 -19.59 -12.10 15.19
C PHE A 76 -18.63 -11.87 14.01
N GLY A 77 -17.38 -11.45 14.31
CA GLY A 77 -16.35 -11.26 13.29
C GLY A 77 -15.94 -12.56 12.59
N GLN A 78 -15.97 -13.70 13.30
CA GLN A 78 -15.71 -15.03 12.71
C GLN A 78 -16.85 -15.51 11.80
N GLU A 79 -18.09 -15.11 12.09
CA GLU A 79 -19.26 -15.46 11.28
C GLU A 79 -19.34 -14.61 10.00
N MET A 80 -19.10 -13.29 10.09
CA MET A 80 -19.08 -12.41 8.91
C MET A 80 -17.87 -12.63 7.99
N LEU A 81 -16.70 -12.96 8.54
CA LEU A 81 -15.50 -13.28 7.76
C LEU A 81 -15.38 -14.77 7.42
N GLY A 82 -16.50 -15.52 7.46
CA GLY A 82 -16.62 -16.94 7.14
C GLY A 82 -16.28 -17.31 5.68
N TYR A 83 -15.30 -16.66 5.08
CA TYR A 83 -14.62 -17.16 3.90
C TYR A 83 -13.81 -18.40 4.31
N ALA A 84 -14.02 -19.50 3.60
CA ALA A 84 -13.13 -20.64 3.66
C ALA A 84 -11.71 -20.15 3.44
N LYS A 85 -10.82 -20.48 4.39
CA LYS A 85 -9.38 -20.22 4.31
C LYS A 85 -8.94 -20.60 2.88
N LEU A 86 -8.45 -19.62 2.11
CA LEU A 86 -7.84 -19.90 0.82
C LEU A 86 -6.55 -20.67 1.11
N GLU A 87 -6.67 -22.00 1.22
CA GLU A 87 -5.53 -22.89 1.12
C GLU A 87 -4.91 -22.59 -0.22
N THR A 88 -3.66 -22.11 -0.16
CA THR A 88 -2.78 -21.86 -1.30
C THR A 88 -2.81 -23.07 -2.22
N LEU A 89 -3.62 -23.01 -3.27
CA LEU A 89 -3.47 -23.84 -4.45
C LEU A 89 -2.22 -23.32 -5.16
N CYS A 90 -1.09 -23.90 -4.78
CA CYS A 90 0.08 -24.01 -5.64
C CYS A 90 -0.38 -24.61 -6.98
N TRP A 91 -0.19 -23.84 -8.05
CA TRP A 91 -0.02 -24.35 -9.41
C TRP A 91 1.14 -23.60 -10.04
#